data_AF-A0A497LEM9-F1
#
_entry.id   AF-A0A497LEM9-F1
#
_cell.length_a   1.000
_cell.length_b   1.000
_cell.length_c   1.000
_cell.angle_alpha   90.00
_cell.angle_beta   90.00
_cell.angle_gamma   90.00
#
_symmetry.space_group_name_H-M   'P 1'
#
loop_
_entity.id
_entity.type
_entity.pdbx_description
1 polymer ?
#
loop_
_entity_poly.entity_id
_entity_poly.type
_entity_poly.pdbx_seq_one_letter_code
_entity_poly.pdbx_strand_id
1 'polypeptide(L)'
;MRGHVEFWRVCAPVKREIRHLDTRVRHDFDRILNELINELKRQQFKLRMISKRYVAKTRFQADSYWCAEEKVKPCQVNFVCTVTLAFGGGFEITCDVDYFLKFPLLAQKFRTEAKQYMNLAPNLQSFAKAELDRVWEMIEEQLLRKIIERSPAGWGRHSLPQALVDTPRICHLGTIVFSHLSSSEDLLKLAGMRRQIIDFVNQIKDQIADTGASLIQQYLPPPVLDATERAALSALLRHQEGLLEYQLRRYLLLKHNKQDVDTSLRRLQLWRYIECVGLPNTWKKKLETLGIRRYLRFCRKGKTIPREFELGEVIRIGLEPVTIERIKKILEIPEHLVERAIRGLCRKRILQKIKTIDHRGEPVVALRIKRWPKNLSPLELQILNLIANHFREQGKILDECRKLYGKEE
;
A
#
# COMPACT_ATOMS: atom_id res chain seq x y z
N MET A 1 47.13 -12.36 5.25
CA MET A 1 47.12 -11.11 4.47
C MET A 1 46.13 -11.16 3.28
N ARG A 2 44.81 -11.19 3.52
CA ARG A 2 43.78 -11.20 2.45
C ARG A 2 42.78 -10.03 2.51
N GLY A 3 42.93 -9.11 3.47
CA GLY A 3 42.05 -7.94 3.64
C GLY A 3 42.27 -6.82 2.62
N HIS A 4 43.52 -6.62 2.21
CA HIS A 4 43.96 -5.55 1.30
C HIS A 4 43.32 -5.57 -0.10
N VAL A 5 43.07 -6.74 -0.67
CA VAL A 5 42.75 -6.86 -2.11
C VAL A 5 41.34 -6.39 -2.46
N GLU A 6 40.39 -6.51 -1.54
CA GLU A 6 38.98 -6.13 -1.78
C GLU A 6 38.78 -4.61 -1.80
N PHE A 7 39.50 -3.87 -0.96
CA PHE A 7 39.46 -2.41 -0.94
C PHE A 7 40.39 -1.80 -2.00
N TRP A 8 41.56 -2.40 -2.29
CA TRP A 8 42.50 -1.87 -3.30
C TRP A 8 42.06 -2.11 -4.76
N ARG A 9 41.06 -2.97 -5.01
CA ARG A 9 40.39 -3.04 -6.31
C ARG A 9 39.47 -1.84 -6.57
N VAL A 10 39.24 -1.02 -5.55
CA VAL A 10 38.33 0.11 -5.58
C VAL A 10 39.12 1.35 -5.99
N CYS A 11 39.00 1.69 -7.28
CA CYS A 11 39.30 3.00 -7.85
C CYS A 11 40.79 3.38 -8.04
N ALA A 12 41.28 3.30 -9.29
CA ALA A 12 42.61 3.75 -9.70
C ALA A 12 43.01 5.18 -9.25
N PRO A 13 42.09 6.15 -9.14
CA PRO A 13 42.36 7.46 -8.53
C PRO A 13 42.64 7.48 -7.05
N VAL A 14 42.07 6.61 -6.21
CA VAL A 14 42.49 6.51 -4.80
C VAL A 14 43.98 6.13 -4.75
N LYS A 15 44.40 5.21 -5.63
CA LYS A 15 45.82 4.86 -5.78
C LYS A 15 46.69 6.02 -6.28
N ARG A 16 46.13 6.98 -7.03
CA ARG A 16 46.85 8.19 -7.44
C ARG A 16 47.01 9.13 -6.26
N GLU A 17 45.94 9.41 -5.52
CA GLU A 17 46.00 10.25 -4.32
C GLU A 17 46.98 9.69 -3.27
N ILE A 18 46.97 8.36 -3.02
CA ILE A 18 47.92 7.71 -2.11
C ILE A 18 49.38 7.90 -2.55
N ARG A 19 49.66 7.95 -3.86
CA ARG A 19 51.03 8.18 -4.38
C ARG A 19 51.49 9.61 -4.18
N HIS A 20 50.57 10.56 -4.00
CA HIS A 20 50.88 11.95 -3.72
C HIS A 20 51.08 12.23 -2.21
N LEU A 21 50.88 11.23 -1.35
CA LEU A 21 51.24 11.31 0.06
C LEU A 21 52.72 11.04 0.28
N ASP A 22 53.33 11.76 1.23
CA ASP A 22 54.69 11.46 1.71
C ASP A 22 54.78 10.04 2.26
N THR A 23 55.96 9.42 2.15
CA THR A 23 56.19 8.00 2.50
C THR A 23 55.70 7.65 3.91
N ARG A 24 55.93 8.55 4.89
CA ARG A 24 55.48 8.36 6.28
C ARG A 24 53.95 8.38 6.39
N VAL A 25 53.32 9.40 5.81
CA VAL A 25 51.87 9.59 5.81
C VAL A 25 51.16 8.44 5.08
N ARG A 26 51.78 7.93 4.01
CA ARG A 26 51.30 6.75 3.30
C ARG A 26 51.36 5.48 4.14
N HIS A 27 52.45 5.27 4.88
CA HIS A 27 52.55 4.12 5.79
C HIS A 27 51.48 4.20 6.90
N ASP A 28 51.25 5.38 7.45
CA ASP A 28 50.20 5.60 8.45
C ASP A 28 48.80 5.36 7.90
N PHE A 29 48.53 5.82 6.67
CA PHE A 29 47.28 5.54 5.96
C PHE A 29 47.06 4.03 5.78
N ASP A 30 48.05 3.32 5.24
CA ASP A 30 47.95 1.88 4.99
C ASP A 30 47.76 1.10 6.29
N ARG A 31 48.46 1.49 7.36
CA ARG A 31 48.31 0.90 8.69
C ARG A 31 46.88 1.08 9.22
N ILE A 32 46.40 2.32 9.29
CA ILE A 32 45.08 2.64 9.87
C ILE A 32 43.95 2.00 9.06
N LEU A 33 44.01 2.09 7.73
CA LEU A 33 42.98 1.49 6.87
C LEU A 33 42.91 -0.03 7.05
N ASN A 34 44.06 -0.69 7.19
CA ASN A 34 44.09 -2.13 7.45
C ASN A 34 43.52 -2.50 8.81
N GLU A 35 43.92 -1.78 9.86
CA GLU A 35 43.41 -2.00 11.21
C GLU A 35 41.89 -1.82 11.23
N LEU A 36 41.36 -0.77 10.59
CA LEU A 36 39.93 -0.53 10.44
C LEU A 36 39.22 -1.64 9.68
N ILE A 37 39.72 -2.05 8.49
CA ILE A 37 39.09 -3.11 7.71
C ILE A 37 39.10 -4.44 8.47
N ASN A 38 40.20 -4.75 9.16
CA ASN A 38 40.31 -5.96 9.95
C ASN A 38 39.30 -5.94 11.11
N GLU A 39 39.12 -4.79 11.76
CA GLU A 39 38.13 -4.63 12.83
C GLU A 39 36.69 -4.74 12.31
N LEU A 40 36.37 -4.10 11.18
CA LEU A 40 35.08 -4.27 10.50
C LEU A 40 34.80 -5.75 10.18
N LYS A 41 35.78 -6.45 9.63
CA LYS A 41 35.67 -7.89 9.33
C LYS A 41 35.52 -8.75 10.57
N ARG A 42 36.26 -8.44 11.65
CA ARG A 42 36.12 -9.10 12.96
C ARG A 42 34.71 -8.93 13.50
N GLN A 43 34.11 -7.76 13.26
CA GLN A 43 32.73 -7.44 13.56
C GLN A 43 31.74 -7.91 12.46
N GLN A 44 32.15 -8.78 11.55
CA GLN A 44 31.30 -9.37 10.50
C GLN A 44 30.67 -8.36 9.52
N PHE A 45 31.19 -7.13 9.45
CA PHE A 45 30.79 -6.20 8.41
C PHE A 45 31.29 -6.69 7.04
N LYS A 46 30.42 -6.59 6.04
CA LYS A 46 30.71 -6.94 4.65
C LYS A 46 30.57 -5.70 3.78
N LEU A 47 31.55 -5.45 2.93
CA LEU A 47 31.50 -4.39 1.93
C LEU A 47 30.33 -4.66 0.96
N ARG A 48 29.40 -3.72 0.84
CA ARG A 48 28.21 -3.83 -0.01
C ARG A 48 28.28 -2.93 -1.23
N MET A 49 28.74 -1.70 -1.05
CA MET A 49 28.71 -0.69 -2.11
C MET A 49 29.84 0.32 -1.92
N ILE A 50 30.15 1.02 -2.99
CA ILE A 50 31.15 2.09 -3.04
C ILE A 50 30.57 3.20 -3.89
N SER A 51 30.62 4.44 -3.41
CA SER A 51 30.08 5.59 -4.14
C SER A 51 30.91 5.90 -5.39
N LYS A 52 30.25 6.51 -6.39
CA LYS A 52 30.95 7.14 -7.52
C LYS A 52 31.54 8.46 -7.02
N ARG A 53 32.83 8.64 -7.31
CA ARG A 53 33.69 9.75 -6.84
C ARG A 53 33.12 11.13 -7.16
N TYR A 54 33.44 12.12 -6.34
CA TYR A 54 33.30 13.53 -6.68
C TYR A 54 34.45 14.36 -6.08
N VAL A 55 34.87 15.39 -6.81
CA VAL A 55 35.83 16.39 -6.33
C VAL A 55 35.03 17.43 -5.55
N ALA A 56 35.17 17.46 -4.24
CA ALA A 56 34.51 18.45 -3.39
C ALA A 56 35.52 19.53 -3.01
N LYS A 57 35.36 20.76 -3.51
CA LYS A 57 36.13 21.94 -3.08
C LYS A 57 37.64 21.66 -2.90
N THR A 58 38.30 21.19 -3.96
CA THR A 58 39.73 20.81 -4.03
C THR A 58 40.19 19.56 -3.25
N ARG A 59 39.27 18.80 -2.64
CA ARG A 59 39.55 17.51 -2.00
C ARG A 59 38.99 16.34 -2.80
N PHE A 60 39.74 15.24 -2.85
CA PHE A 60 39.25 13.97 -3.36
C PHE A 60 38.47 13.26 -2.25
N GLN A 61 37.27 12.74 -2.55
CA GLN A 61 36.49 11.93 -1.62
C GLN A 61 36.02 10.61 -2.26
N ALA A 62 36.03 9.52 -1.47
CA ALA A 62 35.42 8.25 -1.84
C ALA A 62 34.79 7.56 -0.62
N ASP A 63 33.54 7.09 -0.77
CA ASP A 63 32.83 6.41 0.32
C ASP A 63 32.67 4.93 0.01
N SER A 64 32.79 4.12 1.04
CA SER A 64 32.49 2.69 1.01
C SER A 64 31.51 2.33 2.11
N TYR A 65 30.57 1.46 1.80
CA TYR A 65 29.46 1.12 2.69
C TYR A 65 29.58 -0.34 3.11
N TRP A 66 29.75 -0.54 4.40
CA TRP A 66 29.92 -1.83 5.03
C TRP A 66 28.68 -2.15 5.86
N CYS A 67 28.11 -3.34 5.71
CA CYS A 67 26.90 -3.72 6.43
C CYS A 67 27.12 -4.96 7.31
N ALA A 68 26.53 -4.95 8.49
CA ALA A 68 26.45 -6.09 9.40
C ALA A 68 25.01 -6.27 9.88
N GLU A 69 24.66 -7.51 10.23
CA GLU A 69 23.33 -7.86 10.75
C GLU A 69 23.51 -8.68 12.03
N GLU A 70 22.79 -8.31 13.08
CA GLU A 70 22.75 -9.02 14.35
C GLU A 70 21.32 -9.44 14.69
N LYS A 71 21.11 -10.72 15.03
CA LYS A 71 19.78 -11.24 15.38
C LYS A 71 19.58 -11.18 16.89
N VAL A 72 18.81 -10.20 17.35
CA VAL A 72 18.43 -10.04 18.77
C VAL A 72 16.92 -10.27 18.88
N LYS A 73 16.49 -11.52 19.12
CA LYS A 73 15.06 -11.89 19.10
C LYS A 73 14.24 -10.98 20.06
N PRO A 74 13.12 -10.39 19.63
CA PRO A 74 12.38 -10.66 18.38
C PRO A 74 12.80 -9.83 17.15
N CYS A 75 13.80 -8.95 17.26
CA CYS A 75 14.23 -8.05 16.20
C CYS A 75 15.55 -8.46 15.54
N GLN A 76 15.89 -7.73 14.49
CA GLN A 76 17.17 -7.77 13.80
C GLN A 76 17.73 -6.35 13.78
N VAL A 77 18.94 -6.19 14.28
CA VAL A 77 19.69 -4.94 14.22
C VAL A 77 20.56 -4.96 12.98
N ASN A 78 20.39 -3.97 12.12
CA ASN A 78 21.17 -3.82 10.90
C ASN A 78 22.07 -2.62 11.08
N PHE A 79 23.37 -2.80 10.87
CA PHE A 79 24.36 -1.74 10.96
C PHE A 79 24.87 -1.39 9.57
N VAL A 80 25.12 -0.10 9.35
CA VAL A 80 25.80 0.41 8.17
C VAL A 80 26.95 1.28 8.66
N CYS A 81 28.18 0.91 8.31
CA CYS A 81 29.36 1.73 8.52
C CYS A 81 29.77 2.34 7.19
N THR A 82 29.62 3.67 7.07
CA THR A 82 30.10 4.43 5.92
C THR A 82 31.54 4.85 6.20
N VAL A 83 32.47 4.31 5.43
CA VAL A 83 33.89 4.66 5.50
C VAL A 83 34.21 5.60 4.35
N THR A 84 34.42 6.87 4.69
CA THR A 84 34.72 7.98 3.80
C THR A 84 36.21 8.27 3.83
N LEU A 85 36.87 8.22 2.68
CA LEU A 85 38.26 8.61 2.50
C LEU A 85 38.33 9.99 1.88
N ALA A 86 39.04 10.92 2.49
CA ALA A 86 39.28 12.26 1.97
C ALA A 86 40.78 12.57 1.85
N PHE A 87 41.18 13.22 0.75
CA PHE A 87 42.57 13.64 0.50
C PHE A 87 42.64 15.11 0.12
N GLY A 88 43.62 15.83 0.68
CA GLY A 88 43.81 17.28 0.48
C GLY A 88 45.04 17.83 1.22
N GLY A 89 46.24 17.36 0.88
CA GLY A 89 47.49 17.65 1.60
C GLY A 89 47.84 16.64 2.71
N GLY A 90 47.06 15.57 2.83
CA GLY A 90 47.14 14.49 3.82
C GLY A 90 45.98 13.52 3.60
N PHE A 91 45.62 12.71 4.60
CA PHE A 91 44.44 11.85 4.55
C PHE A 91 43.55 12.02 5.79
N GLU A 92 42.26 11.79 5.58
CA GLU A 92 41.26 11.63 6.62
C GLU A 92 40.39 10.40 6.27
N ILE A 93 40.11 9.55 7.26
CA ILE A 93 39.19 8.41 7.14
C ILE A 93 38.06 8.65 8.14
N THR A 94 36.88 8.97 7.64
CA THR A 94 35.70 9.20 8.48
C THR A 94 34.81 7.97 8.44
N CYS A 95 34.42 7.47 9.62
CA CYS A 95 33.56 6.31 9.81
C CYS A 95 32.26 6.75 10.48
N ASP A 96 31.18 6.79 9.71
CA ASP A 96 29.84 7.01 10.24
C ASP A 96 29.17 5.67 10.48
N VAL A 97 28.76 5.41 11.73
CA VAL A 97 28.04 4.20 12.09
C VAL A 97 26.57 4.54 12.23
N ASP A 98 25.76 3.89 11.40
CA ASP A 98 24.31 3.98 11.40
C ASP A 98 23.69 2.63 11.73
N TYR A 99 22.47 2.63 12.26
CA TYR A 99 21.70 1.41 12.47
C TYR A 99 20.20 1.57 12.19
N PHE A 100 19.54 0.45 11.89
CA PHE A 100 18.08 0.36 11.80
C PHE A 100 17.58 -1.01 12.24
N LEU A 101 16.34 -1.04 12.72
CA LEU A 101 15.69 -2.26 13.22
C LEU A 101 14.77 -2.85 12.16
N LYS A 102 14.72 -4.18 12.12
CA LYS A 102 13.72 -4.97 11.41
C LYS A 102 13.08 -5.96 12.38
N PHE A 103 11.81 -6.32 12.17
CA PHE A 103 11.08 -7.21 13.08
C PHE A 103 10.55 -8.48 12.39
N PRO A 104 11.43 -9.36 11.88
CA PRO A 104 11.01 -10.51 11.07
C PRO A 104 10.09 -11.49 11.81
N LEU A 105 10.32 -11.72 13.11
CA LEU A 105 9.49 -12.63 13.91
C LEU A 105 8.11 -12.03 14.20
N LEU A 106 8.02 -10.72 14.44
CA LEU A 106 6.74 -10.03 14.58
C LEU A 106 5.97 -10.00 13.24
N ALA A 107 6.66 -9.79 12.12
CA ALA A 107 6.07 -9.86 10.78
C ALA A 107 5.48 -11.25 10.48
N GLN A 108 6.19 -12.31 10.89
CA GLN A 108 5.70 -13.69 10.76
C GLN A 108 4.49 -13.95 11.64
N LYS A 109 4.50 -13.46 12.90
CA LYS A 109 3.36 -13.54 13.82
C LYS A 109 2.14 -12.82 13.25
N PHE A 110 2.32 -11.57 12.80
CA PHE A 110 1.29 -10.79 12.09
C PHE A 110 0.68 -11.56 10.92
N ARG A 111 1.49 -12.10 10.01
CA ARG A 111 1.01 -12.88 8.86
C ARG A 111 0.23 -14.12 9.27
N THR A 112 0.57 -14.73 10.39
CA THR A 112 -0.11 -15.93 10.91
C THR A 112 -1.48 -15.55 11.49
N GLU A 113 -1.54 -14.49 12.30
CA GLU A 113 -2.78 -14.00 12.90
C GLU A 113 -3.74 -13.41 11.85
N ALA A 114 -3.21 -12.65 10.89
CA ALA A 114 -3.99 -12.02 9.83
C ALA A 114 -4.84 -13.03 9.03
N LYS A 115 -4.33 -14.25 8.81
CA LYS A 115 -5.05 -15.32 8.07
C LYS A 115 -6.41 -15.63 8.66
N GLN A 116 -6.61 -15.48 9.98
CA GLN A 116 -7.89 -15.74 10.65
C GLN A 116 -8.98 -14.75 10.23
N TYR A 117 -8.58 -13.52 9.91
CA TYR A 117 -9.47 -12.43 9.51
C TYR A 117 -9.72 -12.36 8.01
N MET A 118 -8.91 -13.07 7.21
CA MET A 118 -8.87 -12.91 5.75
C MET A 118 -9.73 -13.94 5.01
N ASN A 119 -10.28 -13.51 3.88
CA ASN A 119 -10.85 -14.36 2.84
C ASN A 119 -9.80 -14.60 1.74
N LEU A 120 -9.15 -15.76 1.79
CA LEU A 120 -8.10 -16.15 0.83
C LEU A 120 -8.66 -16.84 -0.42
N ALA A 121 -9.81 -16.37 -0.91
CA ALA A 121 -10.36 -16.82 -2.19
C ALA A 121 -9.33 -16.61 -3.32
N PRO A 122 -9.28 -17.50 -4.33
CA PRO A 122 -8.25 -17.46 -5.39
C PRO A 122 -8.13 -16.10 -6.10
N ASN A 123 -9.26 -15.40 -6.28
CA ASN A 123 -9.31 -14.07 -6.91
C ASN A 123 -8.73 -12.93 -6.06
N LEU A 124 -8.41 -13.17 -4.79
CA LEU A 124 -7.86 -12.19 -3.85
C LEU A 124 -6.43 -12.51 -3.41
N GLN A 125 -5.88 -13.69 -3.73
CA GLN A 125 -4.57 -14.13 -3.22
C GLN A 125 -3.41 -13.22 -3.63
N SER A 126 -3.37 -12.78 -4.89
CA SER A 126 -2.33 -11.84 -5.37
C SER A 126 -2.43 -10.48 -4.71
N PHE A 127 -3.65 -10.03 -4.41
CA PHE A 127 -3.92 -8.78 -3.68
C PHE A 127 -3.58 -8.89 -2.18
N ALA A 128 -3.77 -10.07 -1.59
CA ALA A 128 -3.56 -10.32 -0.18
C ALA A 128 -2.12 -10.03 0.27
N LYS A 129 -1.12 -10.39 -0.55
CA LYS A 129 0.28 -10.13 -0.23
C LYS A 129 0.57 -8.64 -0.10
N ALA A 130 0.18 -7.85 -1.10
CA ALA A 130 0.40 -6.40 -1.09
C ALA A 130 -0.35 -5.72 0.07
N GLU A 131 -1.56 -6.18 0.39
CA GLU A 131 -2.33 -5.64 1.50
C GLU A 131 -1.75 -6.02 2.87
N LEU A 132 -1.21 -7.23 3.04
CA LEU A 132 -0.49 -7.62 4.25
C LEU A 132 0.78 -6.78 4.45
N ASP A 133 1.55 -6.57 3.40
CA ASP A 133 2.76 -5.75 3.47
C ASP A 133 2.41 -4.29 3.83
N ARG A 134 1.35 -3.71 3.25
CA ARG A 134 0.83 -2.37 3.60
C ARG A 134 0.45 -2.24 5.07
N VAL A 135 -0.28 -3.22 5.62
CA VAL A 135 -0.71 -3.20 7.03
C VAL A 135 0.49 -3.40 7.95
N TRP A 136 1.43 -4.27 7.57
CA TRP A 136 2.67 -4.47 8.31
C TRP A 136 3.52 -3.20 8.38
N GLU A 137 3.66 -2.47 7.27
CA GLU A 137 4.38 -1.17 7.25
C GLU A 137 3.79 -0.17 8.26
N MET A 138 2.46 -0.12 8.39
CA MET A 138 1.80 0.73 9.40
C MET A 138 2.15 0.30 10.82
N ILE A 139 2.11 -1.01 11.11
CA ILE A 139 2.45 -1.57 12.43
C ILE A 139 3.94 -1.32 12.75
N GLU A 140 4.82 -1.60 11.78
CA GLU A 140 6.27 -1.42 11.92
C GLU A 140 6.63 0.04 12.15
N GLU A 141 5.98 0.98 11.46
CA GLU A 141 6.22 2.40 11.69
C GLU A 141 5.83 2.84 13.10
N GLN A 142 4.68 2.39 13.62
CA GLN A 142 4.24 2.71 14.98
C GLN A 142 5.13 2.06 16.04
N LEU A 143 5.55 0.81 15.80
CA LEU A 143 6.49 0.10 16.66
C LEU A 143 7.82 0.84 16.72
N LEU A 144 8.35 1.25 15.56
CA LEU A 144 9.54 2.08 15.48
C LEU A 144 9.32 3.34 16.31
N ARG A 145 8.33 4.21 16.01
CA ARG A 145 8.08 5.46 16.76
C ARG A 145 8.20 5.30 18.29
N LYS A 146 7.60 4.25 18.86
CA LYS A 146 7.65 3.96 20.31
C LYS A 146 9.03 3.53 20.82
N ILE A 147 9.81 2.81 20.02
CA ILE A 147 11.19 2.40 20.35
C ILE A 147 12.15 3.60 20.22
N ILE A 148 11.93 4.42 19.19
CA ILE A 148 12.75 5.57 18.82
C ILE A 148 12.87 6.60 19.95
N GLU A 149 11.74 6.91 20.60
CA GLU A 149 11.68 7.82 21.74
C GLU A 149 12.56 7.40 22.92
N ARG A 150 13.01 6.14 22.96
CA ARG A 150 13.81 5.56 24.06
C ARG A 150 15.29 5.38 23.69
N SER A 151 15.68 5.66 22.45
CA SER A 151 17.06 5.44 22.00
C SER A 151 18.01 6.47 22.61
N PRO A 152 19.20 6.05 23.07
CA PRO A 152 20.20 6.94 23.66
C PRO A 152 20.88 7.89 22.65
N ALA A 153 20.70 7.65 21.34
CA ALA A 153 21.26 8.48 20.26
C ALA A 153 20.19 9.39 19.64
N GLY A 154 20.57 10.62 19.31
CA GLY A 154 19.72 11.58 18.60
C GLY A 154 19.32 11.07 17.20
N TRP A 155 18.08 11.30 16.80
CA TRP A 155 17.53 10.80 15.54
C TRP A 155 17.67 11.84 14.43
N GLY A 156 18.47 11.53 13.41
CA GLY A 156 18.61 12.32 12.19
C GLY A 156 18.17 11.54 10.96
N ARG A 157 17.69 12.22 9.91
CA ARG A 157 17.54 11.63 8.58
C ARG A 157 18.92 11.55 7.93
N HIS A 158 19.68 10.50 8.24
CA HIS A 158 20.88 10.19 7.47
C HIS A 158 20.46 9.51 6.18
N SER A 159 20.76 10.14 5.04
CA SER A 159 20.40 9.61 3.72
C SER A 159 21.43 8.56 3.30
N LEU A 160 21.13 7.29 3.55
CA LEU A 160 21.86 6.19 2.93
C LEU A 160 21.30 5.91 1.53
N PRO A 161 22.15 5.49 0.57
CA PRO A 161 21.70 5.07 -0.75
C PRO A 161 20.60 4.00 -0.68
N GLN A 162 19.54 4.15 -1.47
CA GLN A 162 18.37 3.25 -1.46
C GLN A 162 18.76 1.77 -1.69
N ALA A 163 19.81 1.51 -2.46
CA ALA A 163 20.35 0.16 -2.68
C ALA A 163 20.86 -0.54 -1.39
N LEU A 164 21.11 0.22 -0.32
CA LEU A 164 21.56 -0.30 0.97
C LEU A 164 20.42 -0.39 1.98
N VAL A 165 19.51 0.58 1.96
CA VAL A 165 18.45 0.72 2.97
C VAL A 165 17.15 1.20 2.32
N ASP A 166 16.13 0.36 2.37
CA ASP A 166 14.75 0.67 1.94
C ASP A 166 13.86 1.15 3.11
N THR A 167 14.43 1.49 4.27
CA THR A 167 13.68 2.05 5.42
C THR A 167 13.91 3.56 5.57
N PRO A 168 12.85 4.35 5.81
CA PRO A 168 12.97 5.80 6.01
C PRO A 168 13.55 6.20 7.37
N ARG A 169 13.76 5.26 8.31
CA ARG A 169 14.18 5.55 9.68
C ARG A 169 15.50 4.85 10.00
N ILE A 170 16.58 5.62 9.87
CA ILE A 170 17.96 5.23 10.18
C ILE A 170 18.41 6.08 11.36
N CYS A 171 19.09 5.47 12.33
CA CYS A 171 19.74 6.18 13.43
C CYS A 171 21.20 6.37 13.12
N HIS A 172 21.72 7.56 13.35
CA HIS A 172 23.16 7.75 13.43
C HIS A 172 23.63 7.56 14.86
N LEU A 173 24.61 6.70 15.02
CA LEU A 173 25.17 6.34 16.31
C LEU A 173 26.35 7.23 16.68
N GLY A 174 27.17 7.58 15.68
CA GLY A 174 28.31 8.46 15.86
C GLY A 174 29.28 8.40 14.69
N THR A 175 30.17 9.38 14.68
CA THR A 175 31.23 9.53 13.70
C THR A 175 32.59 9.34 14.37
N ILE A 176 33.47 8.57 13.75
CA ILE A 176 34.87 8.42 14.16
C ILE A 176 35.75 8.92 13.02
N VAL A 177 36.66 9.83 13.31
CA VAL A 177 37.57 10.40 12.31
C VAL A 177 39.00 9.92 12.59
N PHE A 178 39.61 9.28 11.59
CA PHE A 178 40.99 8.85 11.65
C PHE A 178 41.90 9.70 10.76
N SER A 179 43.08 10.01 11.27
CA SER A 179 44.15 10.71 10.56
C SER A 179 45.51 10.20 11.04
N HIS A 180 46.61 10.81 10.58
CA HIS A 180 47.97 10.46 11.02
C HIS A 180 48.22 10.58 12.54
N LEU A 181 47.33 11.23 13.30
CA LEU A 181 47.40 11.35 14.76
C LEU A 181 46.56 10.31 15.52
N SER A 182 45.87 9.40 14.83
CA SER A 182 44.92 8.49 15.46
C SER A 182 45.58 7.37 16.25
N SER A 183 44.95 7.05 17.38
CA SER A 183 45.38 6.01 18.30
C SER A 183 44.62 4.70 18.07
N SER A 184 45.11 3.60 18.64
CA SER A 184 44.39 2.32 18.67
C SER A 184 43.07 2.39 19.46
N GLU A 185 42.93 3.32 20.40
CA GLU A 185 41.70 3.53 21.18
C GLU A 185 40.53 4.02 20.30
N ASP A 186 40.82 4.76 19.23
CA ASP A 186 39.80 5.26 18.31
C ASP A 186 39.12 4.12 17.53
N LEU A 187 39.84 3.03 17.26
CA LEU A 187 39.27 1.82 16.65
C LEU A 187 38.37 1.04 17.63
N LEU A 188 38.72 1.04 18.92
CA LEU A 188 37.91 0.39 19.97
C LEU A 188 36.55 1.08 20.15
N LYS A 189 36.45 2.39 19.86
CA LYS A 189 35.17 3.12 19.86
C LYS A 189 34.16 2.52 18.89
N LEU A 190 34.59 2.01 17.72
CA LEU A 190 33.70 1.38 16.74
C LEU A 190 33.07 0.09 17.28
N ALA A 191 33.86 -0.74 17.98
CA ALA A 191 33.34 -1.92 18.69
C ALA A 191 32.41 -1.54 19.85
N GLY A 192 32.75 -0.50 20.61
CA GLY A 192 31.94 0.03 21.70
C GLY A 192 30.57 0.51 21.24
N MET A 193 30.52 1.26 20.14
CA MET A 193 29.30 1.74 19.49
C MET A 193 28.34 0.58 19.17
N ARG A 194 28.81 -0.46 18.45
CA ARG A 194 27.96 -1.61 18.13
C ARG A 194 27.44 -2.31 19.40
N ARG A 195 28.32 -2.54 20.38
CA ARG A 195 27.96 -3.20 21.64
C ARG A 195 26.88 -2.42 22.38
N GLN A 196 27.01 -1.10 22.47
CA GLN A 196 26.01 -0.22 23.10
C GLN A 196 24.61 -0.40 22.51
N ILE A 197 24.49 -0.48 21.17
CA ILE A 197 23.19 -0.69 20.52
C ILE A 197 22.66 -2.10 20.74
N ILE A 198 23.52 -3.12 20.69
CA ILE A 198 23.11 -4.49 20.99
C ILE A 198 22.61 -4.60 22.43
N ASP A 199 23.31 -3.98 23.38
CA ASP A 199 22.92 -3.97 24.80
C ASP A 199 21.61 -3.22 25.02
N PHE A 200 21.44 -2.05 24.39
CA PHE A 200 20.18 -1.30 24.39
C PHE A 200 19.03 -2.17 23.87
N VAL A 201 19.17 -2.78 22.69
CA VAL A 201 18.14 -3.62 22.09
C VAL A 201 17.84 -4.84 22.96
N ASN A 202 18.85 -5.45 23.58
CA ASN A 202 18.66 -6.54 24.54
C ASN A 202 17.87 -6.10 25.78
N GLN A 203 18.07 -4.88 26.28
CA GLN A 203 17.33 -4.35 27.43
C GLN A 203 15.85 -4.09 27.10
N ILE A 204 15.52 -3.71 25.86
CA ILE A 204 14.15 -3.39 25.45
C ILE A 204 13.45 -4.53 24.69
N LYS A 205 14.10 -5.67 24.46
CA LYS A 205 13.58 -6.76 23.59
C LYS A 205 12.19 -7.25 24.00
N ASP A 206 11.92 -7.36 25.30
CA ASP A 206 10.64 -7.85 25.82
C ASP A 206 9.55 -6.79 25.61
N GLN A 207 9.89 -5.51 25.81
CA GLN A 207 9.01 -4.40 25.49
C GLN A 207 8.70 -4.30 23.99
N ILE A 208 9.68 -4.59 23.11
CA ILE A 208 9.46 -4.69 21.66
C ILE A 208 8.46 -5.81 21.36
N ALA A 209 8.61 -6.98 22.00
CA ALA A 209 7.72 -8.11 21.82
C ALA A 209 6.28 -7.78 22.25
N ASP A 210 6.12 -7.20 23.44
CA ASP A 210 4.82 -6.85 24.03
C ASP A 210 4.13 -5.73 23.23
N THR A 211 4.88 -4.67 22.90
CA THR A 211 4.37 -3.56 22.08
C THR A 211 4.00 -4.03 20.69
N GLY A 212 4.84 -4.87 20.08
CA GLY A 212 4.57 -5.46 18.77
C GLY A 212 3.31 -6.33 18.78
N ALA A 213 3.15 -7.20 19.79
CA ALA A 213 1.96 -8.03 19.96
C ALA A 213 0.69 -7.18 20.16
N SER A 214 0.77 -6.15 21.01
CA SER A 214 -0.34 -5.21 21.25
C SER A 214 -0.73 -4.46 19.98
N LEU A 215 0.23 -3.97 19.20
CA LEU A 215 -0.03 -3.31 17.91
C LEU A 215 -0.65 -4.27 16.90
N ILE A 216 -0.15 -5.50 16.77
CA ILE A 216 -0.75 -6.51 15.88
C ILE A 216 -2.22 -6.74 16.26
N GLN A 217 -2.53 -6.92 17.54
CA GLN A 217 -3.90 -7.08 18.02
C GLN A 217 -4.78 -5.84 17.84
N GLN A 218 -4.19 -4.64 17.92
CA GLN A 218 -4.88 -3.37 17.70
C GLN A 218 -5.27 -3.19 16.23
N TYR A 219 -4.35 -3.52 15.32
CA TYR A 219 -4.48 -3.30 13.87
C TYR A 219 -5.05 -4.52 13.11
N LEU A 220 -5.35 -5.63 13.77
CA LEU A 220 -6.05 -6.77 13.17
C LEU A 220 -7.47 -6.93 13.74
N PRO A 221 -8.51 -6.98 12.90
CA PRO A 221 -8.48 -6.69 11.45
C PRO A 221 -8.27 -5.16 11.19
N PRO A 222 -7.71 -4.74 10.04
CA PRO A 222 -7.29 -3.34 9.82
C PRO A 222 -8.42 -2.31 9.79
N PRO A 223 -8.24 -1.13 10.41
CA PRO A 223 -9.30 -0.11 10.41
C PRO A 223 -9.65 0.36 9.00
N VAL A 224 -10.92 0.71 8.80
CA VAL A 224 -11.43 1.29 7.54
C VAL A 224 -11.22 2.81 7.56
N LEU A 225 -10.08 3.24 7.02
CA LEU A 225 -9.67 4.65 7.00
C LEU A 225 -10.00 5.35 5.69
N ASP A 226 -10.02 4.62 4.57
CA ASP A 226 -10.26 5.18 3.25
C ASP A 226 -11.72 5.63 3.06
N ALA A 227 -11.93 6.77 2.40
CA ALA A 227 -13.26 7.34 2.19
C ALA A 227 -14.14 6.46 1.30
N THR A 228 -13.56 5.79 0.29
CA THR A 228 -14.26 4.88 -0.62
C THR A 228 -14.67 3.60 0.10
N GLU A 229 -13.77 3.03 0.92
CA GLU A 229 -14.10 1.89 1.79
C GLU A 229 -15.21 2.24 2.76
N ARG A 230 -15.11 3.40 3.43
CA ARG A 230 -16.13 3.89 4.36
C ARG A 230 -17.48 4.07 3.67
N ALA A 231 -17.50 4.65 2.48
CA ALA A 231 -18.73 4.81 1.69
C ALA A 231 -19.34 3.46 1.31
N ALA A 232 -18.52 2.48 0.91
CA ALA A 232 -18.97 1.15 0.51
C ALA A 232 -19.56 0.37 1.68
N LEU A 233 -18.86 0.38 2.82
CA LEU A 233 -19.33 -0.30 4.02
C LEU A 233 -20.57 0.39 4.61
N SER A 234 -20.61 1.73 4.64
CA SER A 234 -21.80 2.47 5.09
C SER A 234 -23.03 2.17 4.22
N ALA A 235 -22.85 2.06 2.91
CA ALA A 235 -23.92 1.67 2.00
C ALA A 235 -24.50 0.29 2.35
N LEU A 236 -23.65 -0.70 2.62
CA LEU A 236 -24.10 -2.05 2.98
C LEU A 236 -24.66 -2.12 4.41
N LEU A 237 -24.18 -1.32 5.34
CA LEU A 237 -24.73 -1.26 6.70
C LEU A 237 -26.11 -0.60 6.76
N ARG A 238 -26.39 0.37 5.88
CA ARG A 238 -27.73 0.98 5.74
C ARG A 238 -28.69 0.15 4.88
N HIS A 239 -28.15 -0.74 4.05
CA HIS A 239 -28.90 -1.72 3.27
C HIS A 239 -28.56 -3.13 3.75
N GLN A 240 -28.94 -3.45 4.99
CA GLN A 240 -28.56 -4.68 5.70
C GLN A 240 -28.88 -5.95 4.91
N GLU A 241 -30.01 -5.97 4.20
CA GLU A 241 -30.42 -7.10 3.36
C GLU A 241 -29.48 -7.34 2.16
N GLY A 242 -28.63 -6.37 1.81
CA GLY A 242 -27.66 -6.43 0.71
C GLY A 242 -28.07 -5.67 -0.55
N LEU A 243 -27.12 -5.61 -1.48
CA LEU A 243 -27.17 -4.89 -2.76
C LEU A 243 -26.53 -5.72 -3.86
N LEU A 244 -26.91 -5.50 -5.12
CA LEU A 244 -26.15 -6.03 -6.25
C LEU A 244 -24.84 -5.24 -6.40
N GLU A 245 -23.74 -5.92 -6.72
CA GLU A 245 -22.40 -5.30 -6.79
C GLU A 245 -22.36 -4.12 -7.77
N TYR A 246 -23.08 -4.22 -8.89
CA TYR A 246 -23.18 -3.12 -9.85
C TYR A 246 -23.84 -1.86 -9.26
N GLN A 247 -24.82 -2.01 -8.35
CA GLN A 247 -25.48 -0.87 -7.69
C GLN A 247 -24.52 -0.19 -6.72
N LEU A 248 -23.79 -0.99 -5.93
CA LEU A 248 -22.78 -0.50 -5.00
C LEU A 248 -21.66 0.22 -5.73
N ARG A 249 -21.11 -0.38 -6.79
CA ARG A 249 -20.07 0.23 -7.62
C ARG A 249 -20.52 1.53 -8.25
N ARG A 250 -21.71 1.55 -8.85
CA ARG A 250 -22.27 2.76 -9.43
C ARG A 250 -22.42 3.88 -8.39
N TYR A 251 -22.89 3.54 -7.19
CA TYR A 251 -22.97 4.51 -6.09
C TYR A 251 -21.59 5.10 -5.74
N LEU A 252 -20.55 4.27 -5.66
CA LEU A 252 -19.20 4.73 -5.33
C LEU A 252 -18.57 5.55 -6.46
N LEU A 253 -18.76 5.14 -7.71
CA LEU A 253 -18.22 5.81 -8.89
C LEU A 253 -18.81 7.21 -9.13
N LEU A 254 -19.90 7.58 -8.45
CA LEU A 254 -20.41 8.96 -8.46
C LEU A 254 -19.47 9.94 -7.76
N LYS A 255 -18.63 9.46 -6.83
CA LYS A 255 -17.78 10.30 -5.98
C LYS A 255 -16.30 9.90 -6.02
N HIS A 256 -15.99 8.70 -6.48
CA HIS A 256 -14.65 8.11 -6.43
C HIS A 256 -14.23 7.59 -7.80
N ASN A 257 -12.93 7.54 -8.05
CA ASN A 257 -12.43 6.97 -9.30
C ASN A 257 -12.51 5.43 -9.30
N LYS A 258 -12.42 4.84 -10.48
CA LYS A 258 -12.59 3.40 -10.68
C LYS A 258 -11.55 2.54 -9.96
N GLN A 259 -10.31 2.98 -9.93
CA GLN A 259 -9.21 2.23 -9.32
C GLN A 259 -9.37 2.15 -7.80
N ASP A 260 -9.78 3.24 -7.17
CA ASP A 260 -10.04 3.31 -5.73
C ASP A 260 -11.23 2.41 -5.36
N VAL A 261 -12.30 2.42 -6.17
CA VAL A 261 -13.46 1.53 -5.96
C VAL A 261 -13.07 0.06 -6.06
N ASP A 262 -12.30 -0.32 -7.09
CA ASP A 262 -11.84 -1.70 -7.25
C ASP A 262 -10.95 -2.16 -6.11
N THR A 263 -10.01 -1.31 -5.69
CA THR A 263 -9.07 -1.59 -4.59
C THR A 263 -9.81 -1.70 -3.26
N SER A 264 -10.70 -0.76 -2.98
CA SER A 264 -11.47 -0.71 -1.72
C SER A 264 -12.40 -1.89 -1.57
N LEU A 265 -13.15 -2.26 -2.63
CA LEU A 265 -14.03 -3.43 -2.57
C LEU A 265 -13.24 -4.74 -2.40
N ARG A 266 -12.07 -4.86 -3.04
CA ARG A 266 -11.18 -6.03 -2.82
C ARG A 266 -10.65 -6.07 -1.40
N ARG A 267 -10.23 -4.95 -0.83
CA ARG A 267 -9.73 -4.85 0.55
C ARG A 267 -10.81 -5.19 1.56
N LEU A 268 -12.00 -4.61 1.43
CA LEU A 268 -13.14 -4.92 2.29
C LEU A 268 -13.53 -6.41 2.19
N GLN A 269 -13.50 -6.99 0.98
CA GLN A 269 -13.81 -8.40 0.78
C GLN A 269 -12.72 -9.31 1.37
N LEU A 270 -11.44 -8.93 1.21
CA LEU A 270 -10.29 -9.63 1.75
C LEU A 270 -10.35 -9.70 3.28
N TRP A 271 -10.63 -8.59 3.96
CA TRP A 271 -10.72 -8.55 5.43
C TRP A 271 -12.10 -8.96 5.98
N ARG A 272 -12.95 -9.55 5.13
CA ARG A 272 -14.29 -10.06 5.48
C ARG A 272 -15.23 -9.01 6.08
N TYR A 273 -15.01 -7.73 5.78
CA TYR A 273 -15.93 -6.64 6.10
C TYR A 273 -17.15 -6.64 5.19
N ILE A 274 -16.99 -7.15 3.97
CA ILE A 274 -18.10 -7.41 3.03
C ILE A 274 -18.01 -8.84 2.53
N GLU A 275 -19.14 -9.38 2.15
CA GLU A 275 -19.25 -10.66 1.46
C GLU A 275 -19.87 -10.47 0.09
N CYS A 276 -19.26 -11.09 -0.93
CA CYS A 276 -19.71 -11.00 -2.31
C CYS A 276 -19.96 -12.42 -2.85
N VAL A 277 -21.22 -12.77 -3.08
CA VAL A 277 -21.64 -14.10 -3.54
C VAL A 277 -22.04 -14.06 -5.01
N GLY A 278 -21.70 -15.10 -5.78
CA GLY A 278 -22.08 -15.19 -7.19
C GLY A 278 -23.59 -15.41 -7.36
N LEU A 279 -24.20 -14.73 -8.34
CA LEU A 279 -25.63 -14.92 -8.65
C LEU A 279 -25.88 -16.26 -9.39
N PRO A 280 -27.08 -16.87 -9.25
CA PRO A 280 -27.55 -17.95 -10.11
C PRO A 280 -27.54 -17.56 -11.59
N ASN A 281 -27.29 -18.53 -12.47
CA ASN A 281 -27.17 -18.29 -13.91
C ASN A 281 -28.45 -17.71 -14.54
N THR A 282 -29.61 -18.06 -14.00
CA THR A 282 -30.91 -17.51 -14.44
C THR A 282 -30.97 -16.00 -14.25
N TRP A 283 -30.58 -15.49 -13.08
CA TRP A 283 -30.54 -14.05 -12.78
C TRP A 283 -29.44 -13.33 -13.53
N LYS A 284 -28.26 -13.95 -13.69
CA LYS A 284 -27.17 -13.41 -14.51
C LYS A 284 -27.64 -13.15 -15.94
N LYS A 285 -28.23 -14.16 -16.59
CA LYS A 285 -28.78 -14.03 -17.95
C LYS A 285 -29.83 -12.93 -18.04
N LYS A 286 -30.75 -12.84 -17.06
CA LYS A 286 -31.73 -11.74 -17.02
C LYS A 286 -31.05 -10.37 -16.94
N LEU A 287 -30.08 -10.17 -16.05
CA LEU A 287 -29.34 -8.90 -15.95
C LEU A 287 -28.57 -8.58 -17.24
N GLU A 288 -27.97 -9.57 -17.89
CA GLU A 288 -27.29 -9.42 -19.18
C GLU A 288 -28.24 -9.00 -20.30
N THR A 289 -29.47 -9.53 -20.32
CA THR A 289 -30.55 -9.09 -21.21
C THR A 289 -31.08 -7.70 -20.89
N LEU A 290 -30.76 -7.13 -19.71
CA LEU A 290 -30.99 -5.73 -19.40
C LEU A 290 -29.80 -4.83 -19.77
N GLY A 291 -28.67 -5.43 -20.19
CA GLY A 291 -27.43 -4.72 -20.54
C GLY A 291 -26.40 -4.67 -19.43
N ILE A 292 -26.67 -5.29 -18.27
CA ILE A 292 -25.76 -5.35 -17.13
C ILE A 292 -24.93 -6.64 -17.25
N ARG A 293 -23.67 -6.51 -17.68
CA ARG A 293 -22.82 -7.68 -18.01
C ARG A 293 -21.63 -7.87 -17.07
N ARG A 294 -21.40 -6.92 -16.16
CA ARG A 294 -20.29 -6.95 -15.20
C ARG A 294 -20.81 -6.75 -13.78
N TYR A 295 -20.02 -7.20 -12.82
CA TYR A 295 -20.31 -7.05 -11.39
C TYR A 295 -21.65 -7.70 -11.01
N LEU A 296 -21.83 -8.94 -11.49
CA LEU A 296 -23.01 -9.77 -11.29
C LEU A 296 -22.87 -10.65 -10.04
N ARG A 297 -22.58 -10.00 -8.91
CA ARG A 297 -22.53 -10.60 -7.58
C ARG A 297 -23.51 -9.89 -6.66
N PHE A 298 -23.91 -10.59 -5.61
CA PHE A 298 -24.64 -10.01 -4.49
C PHE A 298 -23.68 -9.65 -3.36
N CYS A 299 -23.75 -8.41 -2.89
CA CYS A 299 -22.91 -7.87 -1.83
C CYS A 299 -23.71 -7.66 -0.56
N ARG A 300 -23.19 -8.11 0.57
CA ARG A 300 -23.74 -7.86 1.91
C ARG A 300 -22.65 -7.52 2.91
N LYS A 301 -23.05 -7.05 4.08
CA LYS A 301 -22.15 -6.91 5.23
C LYS A 301 -21.50 -8.27 5.53
N GLY A 302 -20.20 -8.26 5.79
CA GLY A 302 -19.46 -9.46 6.15
C GLY A 302 -19.57 -9.80 7.64
N LYS A 303 -18.87 -10.87 8.05
CA LYS A 303 -18.88 -11.34 9.44
C LYS A 303 -18.04 -10.45 10.37
N THR A 304 -17.11 -9.69 9.81
CA THR A 304 -16.23 -8.80 10.57
C THR A 304 -16.79 -7.39 10.52
N ILE A 305 -16.81 -6.69 11.64
CA ILE A 305 -17.09 -5.24 11.70
C ILE A 305 -15.79 -4.53 12.08
N PRO A 306 -15.38 -3.47 11.37
CA PRO A 306 -14.19 -2.72 11.76
C PRO A 306 -14.40 -2.07 13.14
N ARG A 307 -13.34 -2.04 13.95
CA ARG A 307 -13.36 -1.29 15.21
C ARG A 307 -13.52 0.19 14.91
N GLU A 308 -14.28 0.90 15.76
CA GLU A 308 -14.43 2.37 15.69
C GLU A 308 -14.95 2.87 14.33
N PHE A 309 -15.79 2.07 13.65
CA PHE A 309 -16.33 2.47 12.35
C PHE A 309 -17.44 3.51 12.49
N GLU A 310 -17.21 4.71 11.94
CA GLU A 310 -18.23 5.76 11.83
C GLU A 310 -19.04 5.63 10.54
N LEU A 311 -20.36 5.53 10.69
CA LEU A 311 -21.30 5.47 9.57
C LEU A 311 -21.31 6.78 8.79
N GLY A 312 -20.90 6.72 7.53
CA GLY A 312 -21.01 7.83 6.61
C GLY A 312 -22.45 8.11 6.16
N GLU A 313 -22.65 9.28 5.57
CA GLU A 313 -23.87 9.59 4.84
C GLU A 313 -23.98 8.73 3.57
N VAL A 314 -25.16 8.15 3.36
CA VAL A 314 -25.47 7.37 2.16
C VAL A 314 -26.65 8.01 1.47
N ILE A 315 -26.38 8.52 0.27
CA ILE A 315 -27.43 8.98 -0.65
C ILE A 315 -28.11 7.73 -1.24
N ARG A 316 -29.33 7.90 -1.77
CA ARG A 316 -30.08 6.84 -2.46
C ARG A 316 -29.21 6.09 -3.49
N ILE A 317 -29.08 4.78 -3.29
CA ILE A 317 -28.41 3.87 -4.23
C ILE A 317 -29.37 3.52 -5.36
N GLY A 318 -29.02 3.92 -6.58
CA GLY A 318 -29.86 3.75 -7.76
C GLY A 318 -29.62 2.43 -8.49
N LEU A 319 -30.67 1.94 -9.16
CA LEU A 319 -30.58 0.87 -10.16
C LEU A 319 -29.84 1.33 -11.43
N GLU A 320 -29.49 0.38 -12.30
CA GLU A 320 -28.82 0.67 -13.57
C GLU A 320 -29.75 1.51 -14.47
N PRO A 321 -29.28 2.65 -15.00
CA PRO A 321 -30.08 3.49 -15.87
C PRO A 321 -30.42 2.78 -17.20
N VAL A 322 -31.52 3.19 -17.81
CA VAL A 322 -31.85 2.83 -19.20
C VAL A 322 -31.52 3.99 -20.13
N THR A 323 -30.81 3.71 -21.22
CA THR A 323 -30.37 4.72 -22.20
C THR A 323 -31.18 4.68 -23.49
N ILE A 324 -31.05 5.73 -24.32
CA ILE A 324 -31.73 5.81 -25.62
C ILE A 324 -31.23 4.69 -26.55
N GLU A 325 -29.91 4.47 -26.57
CA GLU A 325 -29.24 3.44 -27.37
C GLU A 325 -29.78 2.05 -27.03
N ARG A 326 -30.07 1.81 -25.75
CA ARG A 326 -30.68 0.56 -25.30
C ARG A 326 -32.08 0.38 -25.87
N ILE A 327 -32.91 1.41 -25.81
CA ILE A 327 -34.29 1.36 -26.32
C ILE A 327 -34.30 1.14 -27.84
N LYS A 328 -33.46 1.87 -28.58
CA LYS A 328 -33.30 1.70 -30.03
C LYS A 328 -32.98 0.25 -30.41
N LYS A 329 -32.04 -0.36 -29.67
CA LYS A 329 -31.61 -1.74 -29.92
C LYS A 329 -32.69 -2.79 -29.65
N ILE A 330 -33.61 -2.54 -28.72
CA ILE A 330 -34.65 -3.52 -28.31
C ILE A 330 -35.89 -3.43 -29.20
N LEU A 331 -36.28 -2.22 -29.63
CA LEU A 331 -37.57 -2.02 -30.30
C LEU A 331 -37.62 -2.52 -31.75
N GLU A 332 -36.49 -2.87 -32.37
CA GLU A 332 -36.42 -3.31 -33.79
C GLU A 332 -37.14 -2.36 -34.78
N ILE A 333 -37.25 -1.07 -34.41
CA ILE A 333 -37.89 0.00 -35.19
C ILE A 333 -36.79 0.94 -35.70
N PRO A 334 -36.95 1.59 -36.88
CA PRO A 334 -36.00 2.57 -37.37
C PRO A 334 -35.64 3.63 -36.33
N GLU A 335 -34.33 3.81 -36.08
CA GLU A 335 -33.84 4.61 -34.95
C GLU A 335 -34.39 6.04 -34.92
N HIS A 336 -34.55 6.65 -36.09
CA HIS A 336 -35.05 8.03 -36.22
C HIS A 336 -36.49 8.19 -35.72
N LEU A 337 -37.33 7.13 -35.83
CA LEU A 337 -38.70 7.13 -35.30
C LEU A 337 -38.70 7.03 -33.78
N VAL A 338 -37.86 6.16 -33.22
CA VAL A 338 -37.68 6.01 -31.77
C VAL A 338 -37.19 7.32 -31.15
N GLU A 339 -36.21 7.97 -31.77
CA GLU A 339 -35.72 9.28 -31.31
C GLU A 339 -36.77 10.38 -31.39
N ARG A 340 -37.58 10.41 -32.46
CA ARG A 340 -38.66 11.38 -32.62
C ARG A 340 -39.70 11.19 -31.52
N ALA A 341 -40.07 9.95 -31.23
CA ALA A 341 -41.00 9.62 -30.13
C ALA A 341 -40.43 10.03 -28.77
N ILE A 342 -39.17 9.69 -28.46
CA ILE A 342 -38.51 10.10 -27.21
C ILE A 342 -38.42 11.63 -27.09
N ARG A 343 -38.08 12.34 -28.17
CA ARG A 343 -38.10 13.82 -28.19
C ARG A 343 -39.49 14.37 -27.90
N GLY A 344 -40.53 13.79 -28.48
CA GLY A 344 -41.93 14.13 -28.21
C GLY A 344 -42.29 13.93 -26.73
N LEU A 345 -41.96 12.77 -26.17
CA LEU A 345 -42.18 12.45 -24.75
C LEU A 345 -41.42 13.39 -23.80
N CYS A 346 -40.21 13.80 -24.15
CA CYS A 346 -39.44 14.78 -23.39
C CYS A 346 -40.06 16.19 -23.44
N ARG A 347 -40.48 16.67 -24.62
CA ARG A 347 -41.18 17.96 -24.76
C ARG A 347 -42.46 18.00 -23.95
N LYS A 348 -43.23 16.90 -23.96
CA LYS A 348 -44.44 16.71 -23.15
C LYS A 348 -44.14 16.52 -21.65
N ARG A 349 -42.88 16.57 -21.19
CA ARG A 349 -42.45 16.31 -19.79
C ARG A 349 -42.93 14.95 -19.24
N ILE A 350 -43.11 13.96 -20.12
CA ILE A 350 -43.45 12.57 -19.76
C ILE A 350 -42.17 11.80 -19.42
N LEU A 351 -41.12 12.01 -20.20
CA LEU A 351 -39.77 11.52 -19.96
C LEU A 351 -38.82 12.67 -19.58
N GLN A 352 -37.90 12.39 -18.67
CA GLN A 352 -36.76 13.25 -18.38
C GLN A 352 -35.47 12.56 -18.82
N LYS A 353 -34.61 13.31 -19.52
CA LYS A 353 -33.21 12.93 -19.75
C LYS A 353 -32.36 13.39 -18.59
N ILE A 354 -31.57 12.49 -18.01
CA ILE A 354 -30.71 12.78 -16.86
C ILE A 354 -29.29 12.31 -17.20
N LYS A 355 -28.30 13.20 -17.05
CA LYS A 355 -26.89 12.80 -17.13
C LYS A 355 -26.50 12.06 -15.86
N THR A 356 -25.96 10.86 -15.99
CA THR A 356 -25.53 10.01 -14.88
C THR A 356 -24.41 9.09 -15.37
N ILE A 357 -24.04 8.09 -14.57
CA ILE A 357 -23.08 7.05 -14.94
C ILE A 357 -23.74 5.67 -14.95
N ASP A 358 -23.17 4.74 -15.70
CA ASP A 358 -23.55 3.33 -15.71
C ASP A 358 -22.76 2.51 -14.66
N HIS A 359 -22.99 1.20 -14.57
CA HIS A 359 -22.25 0.31 -13.65
C HIS A 359 -20.74 0.23 -13.91
N ARG A 360 -20.25 0.67 -15.06
CA ARG A 360 -18.83 0.71 -15.43
C ARG A 360 -18.18 2.05 -15.07
N GLY A 361 -18.98 3.05 -14.73
CA GLY A 361 -18.55 4.44 -14.48
C GLY A 361 -18.59 5.32 -15.72
N GLU A 362 -19.14 4.84 -16.83
CA GLU A 362 -19.20 5.60 -18.07
C GLU A 362 -20.36 6.61 -18.03
N PRO A 363 -20.15 7.86 -18.47
CA PRO A 363 -21.20 8.86 -18.52
C PRO A 363 -22.27 8.47 -19.55
N VAL A 364 -23.53 8.47 -19.12
CA VAL A 364 -24.69 8.09 -19.94
C VAL A 364 -25.84 9.08 -19.77
N VAL A 365 -26.71 9.14 -20.79
CA VAL A 365 -27.98 9.87 -20.74
C VAL A 365 -29.10 8.89 -20.43
N ALA A 366 -29.53 8.88 -19.17
CA ALA A 366 -30.60 8.03 -18.67
C ALA A 366 -31.98 8.61 -18.98
N LEU A 367 -32.95 7.73 -19.23
CA LEU A 367 -34.36 8.08 -19.38
C LEU A 367 -35.12 7.73 -18.10
N ARG A 368 -35.88 8.71 -17.59
CA ARG A 368 -36.74 8.54 -16.41
C ARG A 368 -38.18 8.93 -16.74
N ILE A 369 -39.12 8.04 -16.43
CA ILE A 369 -40.55 8.34 -16.51
C ILE A 369 -40.94 9.30 -15.38
N LYS A 370 -41.64 10.38 -15.73
CA LYS A 370 -42.17 11.38 -14.81
C LYS A 370 -43.65 11.19 -14.52
N ARG A 371 -44.42 10.81 -15.54
CA ARG A 371 -45.87 10.61 -15.45
C ARG A 371 -46.32 9.61 -16.51
N TRP A 372 -47.52 9.04 -16.33
CA TRP A 372 -48.11 8.07 -17.25
C TRP A 372 -49.45 8.61 -17.79
N PRO A 373 -49.46 9.32 -18.92
CA PRO A 373 -50.70 9.83 -19.50
C PRO A 373 -51.51 8.73 -20.20
N LYS A 374 -52.83 8.92 -20.30
CA LYS A 374 -53.75 7.94 -20.90
C LYS A 374 -53.69 7.89 -22.44
N ASN A 375 -53.39 9.02 -23.08
CA ASN A 375 -53.40 9.16 -24.55
C ASN A 375 -51.96 9.14 -25.10
N LEU A 376 -51.45 7.94 -25.36
CA LEU A 376 -50.12 7.71 -25.93
C LEU A 376 -50.25 6.96 -27.25
N SER A 377 -49.39 7.27 -28.22
CA SER A 377 -49.27 6.43 -29.41
C SER A 377 -48.74 5.02 -29.04
N PRO A 378 -48.99 3.99 -29.87
CA PRO A 378 -48.49 2.64 -29.61
C PRO A 378 -46.97 2.58 -29.37
N LEU A 379 -46.18 3.33 -30.15
CA LEU A 379 -44.72 3.41 -29.99
C LEU A 379 -44.32 4.11 -28.68
N GLU A 380 -44.96 5.23 -28.34
CA GLU A 380 -44.71 5.91 -27.06
C GLU A 380 -45.01 4.99 -25.88
N LEU A 381 -46.11 4.22 -25.94
CA LEU A 381 -46.48 3.25 -24.91
C LEU A 381 -45.45 2.12 -24.79
N GLN A 382 -44.99 1.57 -25.92
CA GLN A 382 -43.92 0.55 -25.95
C GLN A 382 -42.63 1.06 -25.30
N ILE A 383 -42.21 2.30 -25.61
CA ILE A 383 -41.03 2.93 -25.00
C ILE A 383 -41.17 3.03 -23.48
N LEU A 384 -42.31 3.53 -22.99
CA LEU A 384 -42.54 3.66 -21.55
C LEU A 384 -42.58 2.29 -20.85
N ASN A 385 -43.22 1.30 -21.46
CA ASN A 385 -43.27 -0.08 -20.94
C ASN A 385 -41.88 -0.71 -20.84
N LEU A 386 -41.01 -0.51 -21.84
CA LEU A 386 -39.63 -1.01 -21.80
C LEU A 386 -38.83 -0.37 -20.65
N ILE A 387 -38.94 0.95 -20.48
CA ILE A 387 -38.28 1.66 -19.38
C ILE A 387 -38.79 1.15 -18.03
N ALA A 388 -40.11 1.01 -17.86
CA ALA A 388 -40.71 0.52 -16.63
C ALA A 388 -40.29 -0.94 -16.33
N ASN A 389 -40.31 -1.81 -17.33
CA ASN A 389 -39.89 -3.20 -17.21
C ASN A 389 -38.40 -3.32 -16.84
N HIS A 390 -37.54 -2.48 -17.41
CA HIS A 390 -36.10 -2.47 -17.08
C HIS A 390 -35.83 -2.25 -15.59
N PHE A 391 -36.54 -1.30 -14.96
CA PHE A 391 -36.40 -1.06 -13.52
C PHE A 391 -37.12 -2.12 -12.68
N ARG A 392 -38.29 -2.58 -13.12
CA ARG A 392 -39.08 -3.61 -12.43
C ARG A 392 -38.31 -4.93 -12.32
N GLU A 393 -37.69 -5.38 -13.40
CA GLU A 393 -36.95 -6.65 -13.41
C GLU A 393 -35.68 -6.58 -12.56
N GLN A 394 -34.95 -5.46 -12.57
CA GLN A 394 -33.84 -5.28 -11.63
C GLN A 394 -34.30 -5.30 -10.17
N GLY A 395 -35.44 -4.65 -9.85
CA GLY A 395 -36.04 -4.67 -8.52
C GLY A 395 -36.41 -6.08 -8.07
N LYS A 396 -37.11 -6.84 -8.92
CA LYS A 396 -37.45 -8.25 -8.62
C LYS A 396 -36.22 -9.10 -8.34
N ILE A 397 -35.18 -8.99 -9.17
CA ILE A 397 -33.93 -9.74 -8.97
C ILE A 397 -33.27 -9.36 -7.65
N LEU A 398 -33.23 -8.08 -7.30
CA LEU A 398 -32.69 -7.61 -6.02
C LEU A 398 -33.49 -8.19 -4.84
N ASP A 399 -34.81 -8.15 -4.90
CA ASP A 399 -35.69 -8.69 -3.86
C ASP A 399 -35.55 -10.21 -3.72
N GLU A 400 -35.43 -10.94 -4.84
CA GLU A 400 -35.15 -12.38 -4.85
C GLU A 400 -33.77 -12.70 -4.24
N CYS A 401 -32.74 -11.90 -4.55
CA CYS A 401 -31.42 -12.04 -3.94
C CYS A 401 -31.47 -11.82 -2.43
N ARG A 402 -32.22 -10.80 -1.96
CA ARG A 402 -32.38 -10.51 -0.52
C ARG A 402 -33.11 -11.63 0.20
N LYS A 403 -34.11 -12.25 -0.42
CA LYS A 403 -34.78 -13.43 0.15
C LYS A 403 -33.86 -14.65 0.24
N LEU A 404 -32.99 -14.84 -0.75
CA LEU A 404 -32.08 -15.99 -0.82
C LEU A 404 -30.85 -15.83 0.08
N TYR A 405 -30.25 -14.64 0.11
CA TYR A 405 -28.96 -14.36 0.74
C TYR A 405 -29.02 -13.38 1.92
N GLY A 406 -30.14 -12.67 2.09
CA GLY A 406 -30.30 -11.62 3.10
C GLY A 406 -30.87 -12.10 4.43
N LYS A 407 -31.22 -13.38 4.57
CA LYS A 407 -31.53 -13.96 5.89
C LYS A 407 -30.22 -14.12 6.67
N GLU A 408 -30.08 -13.34 7.73
CA GLU A 408 -29.09 -13.57 8.78
C GLU A 408 -29.53 -14.82 9.57
N GLU A 409 -28.60 -15.77 9.75
CA GLU A 409 -28.64 -16.73 10.87
C GLU A 409 -28.07 -16.06 12.12
#